data_AF-A0A952EZU1-F1
#
_entry.id   AF-A0A952EZU1-F1
#
_cell.length_a   1.000
_cell.length_b   1.000
_cell.length_c   1.000
_cell.angle_alpha   90.00
_cell.angle_beta   90.00
_cell.angle_gamma   90.00
#
_symmetry.space_group_name_H-M   'P 1'
#
loop_
_entity.id
_entity.type
_entity.pdbx_description
1 polymer ?
#
loop_
_entity_poly.entity_id
_entity_poly.type
_entity_poly.pdbx_seq_one_letter_code
_entity_poly.pdbx_strand_id
1 'polypeptide(L)'
;MLSHIDEDHVFGLLELTRELIAAQDGQKPKIVQVFDLWHNAFDDLIKNDADELIGAVEQTFGPASASGNLAADSLAELEDSDIPAVVDTVMVIASIPQGRELRSNAEKLNVERNVEFDGKLIVADAGSDPIDMGKGLTLTVVGPMLPEVKKLQTEHRAWLNKHPDVVERATASVLAKYSDRSKPNLSSIVVLAEVDGKTILLTGDARGDKILTGLELVGLVPKGASLRVNPERATLELLAEARAGDDYTIHLTYPVDEIDVARKPDWESARADELDKQSTNPAQTVRAKWSAAKHSLTAFLADNPDVSDRIVIVEEGVPHTIDLLG
;
A
#
# COMPACT_ATOMS: atom_id res chain seq x y z
N MET A 1 9.52 6.87 2.22
CA MET A 1 9.18 5.60 1.54
C MET A 1 8.09 5.88 0.53
N LEU A 2 8.30 5.54 -0.74
CA LEU A 2 7.26 5.47 -1.75
C LEU A 2 6.83 4.01 -1.85
N SER A 3 5.67 3.66 -1.29
CA SER A 3 5.23 2.27 -1.19
C SER A 3 4.90 1.67 -2.55
N HIS A 4 4.24 2.43 -3.43
CA HIS A 4 3.86 2.03 -4.78
C HIS A 4 3.92 3.24 -5.72
N ILE A 5 3.78 3.02 -7.03
CA ILE A 5 3.89 4.07 -8.05
C ILE A 5 2.53 4.28 -8.71
N ASP A 6 1.58 4.83 -7.93
CA ASP A 6 0.34 5.39 -8.47
C ASP A 6 0.50 6.90 -8.67
N GLU A 7 -0.24 7.44 -9.64
CA GLU A 7 -0.08 8.78 -10.20
C GLU A 7 -0.18 9.89 -9.14
N ASP A 8 -1.06 9.74 -8.16
CA ASP A 8 -1.27 10.69 -7.07
C ASP A 8 -0.17 10.65 -6.00
N HIS A 9 0.48 9.51 -5.78
CA HIS A 9 1.52 9.33 -4.77
C HIS A 9 2.91 9.76 -5.28
N VAL A 10 3.26 9.44 -6.53
CA VAL A 10 4.57 9.78 -7.10
C VAL A 10 4.67 11.28 -7.42
N PHE A 11 3.56 11.91 -7.82
CA PHE A 11 3.56 13.32 -8.24
C PHE A 11 3.99 14.26 -7.11
N GLY A 12 3.47 14.08 -5.89
CA GLY A 12 3.87 14.89 -4.74
C GLY A 12 5.37 14.78 -4.41
N LEU A 13 5.96 13.58 -4.57
CA LEU A 13 7.41 13.38 -4.38
C LEU A 13 8.22 14.00 -5.52
N LEU A 14 7.72 13.97 -6.76
CA LEU A 14 8.36 14.64 -7.89
C LEU A 14 8.37 16.16 -7.69
N GLU A 15 7.26 16.76 -7.26
CA GLU A 15 7.21 18.19 -6.94
C GLU A 15 8.16 18.55 -5.80
N LEU A 16 8.13 17.79 -4.69
CA LEU A 16 9.04 17.97 -3.57
C LEU A 16 10.50 17.92 -4.04
N THR A 17 10.88 16.89 -4.80
CA THR A 17 12.27 16.76 -5.25
C THR A 17 12.68 17.84 -6.24
N ARG A 18 11.79 18.30 -7.13
CA ARG A 18 12.03 19.46 -8.01
C ARG A 18 12.25 20.74 -7.21
N GLU A 19 11.45 20.98 -6.16
CA GLU A 19 11.64 22.15 -5.27
C GLU A 19 12.98 22.08 -4.53
N LEU A 20 13.35 20.90 -4.01
CA LEU A 20 14.63 20.70 -3.35
C LEU A 20 15.83 20.90 -4.29
N ILE A 21 15.71 20.49 -5.55
CA ILE A 21 16.73 20.73 -6.59
C ILE A 21 16.82 22.22 -6.88
N ALA A 22 15.69 22.90 -7.08
CA ALA A 22 15.66 24.35 -7.32
C ALA A 22 16.27 25.14 -6.15
N ALA A 23 16.03 24.70 -4.90
CA ALA A 23 16.65 25.27 -3.72
C ALA A 23 18.17 25.02 -3.69
N GLN A 24 18.62 23.80 -4.03
CA GLN A 24 20.05 23.45 -4.13
C GLN A 24 20.77 24.31 -5.18
N ASP A 25 20.22 24.39 -6.38
CA ASP A 25 20.80 25.14 -7.50
C ASP A 25 20.81 26.65 -7.23
N GLY A 26 19.75 27.14 -6.58
CA GLY A 26 19.62 28.52 -6.15
C GLY A 26 20.38 28.88 -4.87
N GLN A 27 21.11 27.95 -4.26
CA GLN A 27 21.76 28.10 -2.95
C GLN A 27 20.83 28.61 -1.84
N LYS A 28 19.55 28.23 -1.91
CA LYS A 28 18.54 28.55 -0.91
C LYS A 28 18.46 27.42 0.13
N PRO A 29 17.99 27.71 1.35
CA PRO A 29 17.66 26.67 2.30
C PRO A 29 16.64 25.69 1.71
N LYS A 30 16.93 24.38 1.80
CA LYS A 30 15.98 23.33 1.47
C LYS A 30 14.88 23.29 2.53
N ILE A 31 13.64 23.05 2.12
CA ILE A 31 12.49 22.96 3.03
C ILE A 31 12.57 21.75 3.98
N VAL A 32 13.21 20.67 3.51
CA VAL A 32 13.48 19.46 4.29
C VAL A 32 14.84 18.87 3.89
N GLN A 33 15.43 18.09 4.78
CA GLN A 33 16.55 17.22 4.45
C GLN A 33 16.04 15.78 4.33
N VAL A 34 16.20 15.20 3.14
CA VAL A 34 15.90 13.78 2.90
C VAL A 34 17.18 13.00 3.14
N PHE A 35 17.12 12.01 4.04
CA PHE A 35 18.26 11.17 4.37
C PHE A 35 18.32 9.90 3.53
N ASP A 36 17.15 9.33 3.23
CA ASP A 36 17.04 8.10 2.46
C ASP A 36 15.70 8.04 1.71
N LEU A 37 15.70 7.33 0.59
CA LEU A 37 14.54 7.05 -0.23
C LEU A 37 14.34 5.54 -0.34
N TRP A 38 13.29 5.02 0.32
CA TRP A 38 12.81 3.67 0.06
C TRP A 38 11.91 3.67 -1.17
N HIS A 39 12.38 3.09 -2.27
CA HIS A 39 11.69 3.03 -3.54
C HIS A 39 12.19 1.86 -4.41
N ASN A 40 11.26 1.02 -4.86
CA ASN A 40 11.50 0.03 -5.91
C ASN A 40 11.16 0.63 -7.27
N ALA A 41 12.17 1.02 -8.04
CA ALA A 41 11.95 1.47 -9.41
C ALA A 41 11.56 0.28 -10.30
N PHE A 42 10.66 0.49 -11.26
CA PHE A 42 10.19 -0.58 -12.13
C PHE A 42 11.33 -1.25 -12.93
N ASP A 43 12.31 -0.46 -13.38
CA ASP A 43 13.49 -0.99 -14.09
C ASP A 43 14.28 -2.02 -13.27
N ASP A 44 14.38 -1.80 -11.95
CA ASP A 44 15.08 -2.69 -11.04
C ASP A 44 14.31 -4.02 -10.87
N LEU A 45 12.99 -4.00 -11.07
CA LEU A 45 12.12 -5.19 -11.04
C LEU A 45 12.25 -6.02 -12.33
N ILE A 46 12.36 -5.38 -13.51
CA ILE A 46 12.33 -6.07 -14.82
C ILE A 46 13.66 -6.18 -15.56
N LYS A 47 14.79 -5.77 -14.95
CA LYS A 47 16.16 -5.99 -15.44
C LYS A 47 16.36 -5.65 -16.93
N ASN A 48 16.08 -4.40 -17.31
CA ASN A 48 16.29 -3.81 -18.65
C ASN A 48 15.24 -4.14 -19.73
N ASP A 49 14.16 -4.86 -19.43
CA ASP A 49 13.04 -5.02 -20.39
C ASP A 49 12.17 -3.75 -20.51
N ALA A 50 12.43 -2.74 -19.68
CA ALA A 50 11.60 -1.53 -19.57
C ALA A 50 11.68 -0.67 -20.83
N ASP A 51 12.86 -0.54 -21.41
CA ASP A 51 13.07 0.24 -22.63
C ASP A 51 12.45 -0.46 -23.85
N GLU A 52 12.41 -1.80 -23.86
CA GLU A 52 11.71 -2.58 -24.89
C GLU A 52 10.19 -2.39 -24.77
N LEU A 53 9.66 -2.41 -23.55
CA LEU A 53 8.24 -2.14 -23.26
C LEU A 53 7.83 -0.71 -23.63
N ILE A 54 8.61 0.29 -23.23
CA ILE A 54 8.37 1.70 -23.59
C ILE A 54 8.46 1.85 -25.12
N GLY A 55 9.48 1.29 -25.76
CA GLY A 55 9.66 1.35 -27.20
C GLY A 55 8.50 0.70 -27.98
N ALA A 56 7.98 -0.43 -27.51
CA ALA A 56 6.81 -1.09 -28.09
C ALA A 56 5.54 -0.23 -27.98
N VAL A 57 5.36 0.46 -26.85
CA VAL A 57 4.23 1.38 -26.61
C VAL A 57 4.38 2.68 -27.40
N GLU A 58 5.57 3.27 -27.49
CA GLU A 58 5.82 4.46 -28.31
C GLU A 58 5.62 4.18 -29.81
N GLN A 59 6.06 3.02 -30.30
CA GLN A 59 5.83 2.60 -31.68
C GLN A 59 4.34 2.45 -32.01
N THR A 60 3.55 1.99 -31.05
CA THR A 60 2.14 1.66 -31.26
C THR A 60 1.22 2.87 -31.02
N PHE A 61 1.54 3.72 -30.05
CA PHE A 61 0.67 4.81 -29.57
C PHE A 61 1.25 6.22 -29.75
N GLY A 62 2.45 6.33 -30.31
CA GLY A 62 3.18 7.58 -30.50
C GLY A 62 3.90 8.07 -29.24
N PRO A 63 4.79 9.07 -29.34
CA PRO A 63 5.68 9.48 -28.22
C PRO A 63 4.96 10.02 -26.98
N ALA A 64 3.70 10.46 -27.10
CA ALA A 64 2.94 11.01 -25.99
C ALA A 64 2.46 9.93 -25.00
N SER A 65 2.35 8.67 -25.44
CA SER A 65 1.91 7.53 -24.62
C SER A 65 2.90 7.19 -23.50
N ALA A 66 4.19 7.38 -23.76
CA ALA A 66 5.25 7.22 -22.77
C ALA A 66 5.17 8.26 -21.64
N SER A 67 4.28 9.25 -21.72
CA SER A 67 4.09 10.29 -20.70
C SER A 67 2.70 10.29 -20.05
N GLY A 68 1.86 9.28 -20.34
CA GLY A 68 0.50 9.18 -19.80
C GLY A 68 -0.55 10.12 -20.44
N ASN A 69 -0.17 10.98 -21.38
CA ASN A 69 -1.06 11.92 -22.05
C ASN A 69 -1.61 11.36 -23.39
N LEU A 70 -2.86 10.88 -23.45
CA LEU A 70 -3.48 10.44 -24.73
C LEU A 70 -4.93 10.92 -24.94
N ALA A 71 -5.38 10.91 -26.20
CA ALA A 71 -6.66 11.45 -26.67
C ALA A 71 -7.86 10.48 -26.53
N ALA A 72 -9.08 11.05 -26.51
CA ALA A 72 -10.30 10.45 -25.94
C ALA A 72 -11.13 9.52 -26.87
N ASP A 73 -10.87 9.48 -28.17
CA ASP A 73 -11.88 9.07 -29.17
C ASP A 73 -11.94 7.57 -29.56
N SER A 74 -11.19 6.66 -28.91
CA SER A 74 -10.98 5.30 -29.46
C SER A 74 -11.63 4.13 -28.69
N LEU A 75 -12.64 4.38 -27.85
CA LEU A 75 -13.20 3.36 -26.94
C LEU A 75 -14.25 2.40 -27.54
N ALA A 76 -14.68 2.58 -28.79
CA ALA A 76 -15.89 1.93 -29.29
C ALA A 76 -15.74 0.42 -29.59
N GLU A 77 -14.53 -0.13 -29.57
CA GLU A 77 -14.23 -1.47 -30.11
C GLU A 77 -13.65 -2.49 -29.11
N LEU A 78 -13.49 -2.13 -27.82
CA LEU A 78 -13.01 -3.08 -26.79
C LEU A 78 -14.19 -3.84 -26.16
N GLU A 79 -14.01 -5.15 -25.92
CA GLU A 79 -14.94 -5.94 -25.10
C GLU A 79 -14.73 -5.62 -23.61
N ASP A 80 -15.81 -5.51 -22.82
CA ASP A 80 -15.78 -5.13 -21.39
C ASP A 80 -14.84 -6.00 -20.54
N SER A 81 -14.59 -7.25 -20.95
CA SER A 81 -13.70 -8.18 -20.26
C SER A 81 -12.20 -7.88 -20.43
N ASP A 82 -11.81 -7.20 -21.50
CA ASP A 82 -10.41 -6.91 -21.82
C ASP A 82 -9.94 -5.59 -21.18
N ILE A 83 -10.89 -4.70 -20.88
CA ILE A 83 -10.63 -3.36 -20.36
C ILE A 83 -9.75 -3.37 -19.09
N PRO A 84 -10.01 -4.17 -18.04
CA PRO A 84 -9.21 -4.11 -16.81
C PRO A 84 -7.74 -4.48 -17.02
N ALA A 85 -7.45 -5.49 -17.85
CA ALA A 85 -6.08 -5.93 -18.10
C ALA A 85 -5.28 -4.94 -18.97
N VAL A 86 -5.97 -4.20 -19.84
CA VAL A 86 -5.40 -3.09 -20.61
C VAL A 86 -5.06 -1.92 -19.70
N VAL A 87 -5.98 -1.52 -18.82
CA VAL A 87 -5.76 -0.45 -17.83
C VAL A 87 -4.50 -0.77 -17.02
N ASP A 88 -4.43 -1.97 -16.45
CA ASP A 88 -3.30 -2.41 -15.61
C ASP A 88 -1.96 -2.27 -16.34
N THR A 89 -1.95 -2.68 -17.61
CA THR A 89 -0.73 -2.67 -18.43
C THR A 89 -0.28 -1.25 -18.76
N VAL A 90 -1.21 -0.40 -19.19
CA VAL A 90 -0.88 0.97 -19.59
C VAL A 90 -0.51 1.82 -18.38
N MET A 91 -1.16 1.65 -17.22
CA MET A 91 -0.82 2.36 -15.98
C MET A 91 0.59 2.01 -15.48
N VAL A 92 0.96 0.72 -15.52
CA VAL A 92 2.33 0.28 -15.18
C VAL A 92 3.36 0.94 -16.10
N ILE A 93 3.07 1.02 -17.41
CA ILE A 93 4.01 1.60 -18.37
C ILE A 93 4.10 3.12 -18.20
N ALA A 94 2.97 3.79 -17.96
CA ALA A 94 2.91 5.23 -17.71
C ALA A 94 3.64 5.66 -16.43
N SER A 95 3.76 4.76 -15.44
CA SER A 95 4.44 5.04 -14.18
C SER A 95 5.97 4.84 -14.22
N ILE A 96 6.49 4.14 -15.25
CA ILE A 96 7.95 3.92 -15.43
C ILE A 96 8.73 5.24 -15.53
N PRO A 97 8.36 6.21 -16.40
CA PRO A 97 9.05 7.49 -16.48
C PRO A 97 9.04 8.25 -15.15
N GLN A 98 7.94 8.20 -14.40
CA GLN A 98 7.81 8.90 -13.12
C GLN A 98 8.74 8.30 -12.05
N GLY A 99 8.80 6.96 -11.96
CA GLY A 99 9.76 6.27 -11.09
C GLY A 99 11.22 6.56 -11.47
N ARG A 100 11.53 6.61 -12.77
CA ARG A 100 12.85 6.99 -13.28
C ARG A 100 13.21 8.43 -12.95
N GLU A 101 12.27 9.36 -13.12
CA GLU A 101 12.47 10.76 -12.78
C GLU A 101 12.75 10.91 -11.29
N LEU A 102 11.97 10.25 -10.42
CA LEU A 102 12.19 10.30 -8.98
C LEU A 102 13.57 9.78 -8.59
N ARG A 103 14.01 8.66 -9.20
CA ARG A 103 15.37 8.13 -9.04
C ARG A 103 16.42 9.16 -9.47
N SER A 104 16.28 9.75 -10.65
CA SER A 104 17.21 10.76 -11.15
C SER A 104 17.26 12.00 -10.25
N ASN A 105 16.12 12.41 -9.69
CA ASN A 105 16.06 13.53 -8.77
C ASN A 105 16.76 13.21 -7.44
N ALA A 106 16.60 12.00 -6.91
CA ALA A 106 17.34 11.54 -5.73
C ALA A 106 18.86 11.58 -5.97
N GLU A 107 19.32 11.10 -7.13
CA GLU A 107 20.74 11.17 -7.53
C GLU A 107 21.26 12.62 -7.57
N LYS A 108 20.52 13.56 -8.18
CA LYS A 108 20.88 14.99 -8.21
C LYS A 108 20.93 15.63 -6.82
N LEU A 109 20.09 15.16 -5.90
CA LEU A 109 20.04 15.63 -4.52
C LEU A 109 21.09 14.96 -3.63
N ASN A 110 21.85 14.00 -4.15
CA ASN A 110 22.75 13.11 -3.39
C ASN A 110 22.01 12.37 -2.27
N VAL A 111 20.77 11.95 -2.53
CA VAL A 111 19.98 11.10 -1.65
C VAL A 111 20.20 9.66 -2.08
N GLU A 112 20.75 8.85 -1.17
CA GLU A 112 20.90 7.42 -1.40
C GLU A 112 19.52 6.74 -1.40
N ARG A 113 19.44 5.59 -2.07
CA ARG A 113 18.19 4.83 -2.20
C ARG A 113 18.37 3.46 -1.56
N ASN A 114 17.36 3.03 -0.79
CA ASN A 114 17.29 1.72 -0.16
C ASN A 114 18.59 1.38 0.59
N VAL A 115 19.09 2.32 1.40
CA VAL A 115 20.40 2.21 2.07
C VAL A 115 20.49 0.93 2.90
N GLU A 116 19.41 0.60 3.63
CA GLU A 116 19.30 -0.57 4.49
C GLU A 116 19.25 -1.89 3.71
N PHE A 117 19.18 -1.82 2.38
CA PHE A 117 19.13 -2.97 1.47
C PHE A 117 20.31 -2.98 0.49
N ASP A 118 21.40 -2.26 0.77
CA ASP A 118 22.55 -2.07 -0.13
C ASP A 118 22.16 -1.52 -1.52
N GLY A 119 21.13 -0.68 -1.58
CA GLY A 119 20.60 -0.16 -2.85
C GLY A 119 19.85 -1.19 -3.70
N LYS A 120 19.58 -2.39 -3.18
CA LYS A 120 18.82 -3.44 -3.86
C LYS A 120 17.31 -3.21 -3.71
N LEU A 121 16.52 -4.06 -4.36
CA LEU A 121 15.07 -4.09 -4.21
C LEU A 121 14.68 -4.38 -2.76
N ILE A 122 13.71 -3.61 -2.27
CA ILE A 122 13.02 -3.84 -1.00
C ILE A 122 12.01 -4.95 -1.23
N VAL A 123 12.27 -6.13 -0.67
CA VAL A 123 11.39 -7.29 -0.77
C VAL A 123 11.36 -8.03 0.56
N ALA A 124 10.22 -8.66 0.85
CA ALA A 124 10.10 -9.59 1.96
C ALA A 124 10.73 -10.94 1.60
N ASP A 125 11.44 -11.52 2.57
CA ASP A 125 12.04 -12.85 2.49
C ASP A 125 11.78 -13.63 3.80
N ALA A 126 11.93 -14.95 3.74
CA ALA A 126 11.82 -15.80 4.91
C ALA A 126 12.91 -15.43 5.93
N GLY A 127 12.50 -14.84 7.05
CA GLY A 127 13.42 -14.35 8.08
C GLY A 127 13.98 -12.95 7.82
N SER A 128 13.25 -12.07 7.13
CA SER A 128 13.56 -10.63 7.13
C SER A 128 13.60 -10.11 8.57
N ASP A 129 14.81 -9.80 9.06
CA ASP A 129 15.00 -9.22 10.39
C ASP A 129 14.42 -7.79 10.44
N PRO A 130 13.90 -7.36 11.60
CA PRO A 130 13.53 -5.96 11.81
C PRO A 130 14.73 -5.03 11.60
N ILE A 131 14.52 -4.00 10.79
CA ILE A 131 15.51 -2.97 10.46
C ILE A 131 15.42 -1.88 11.54
N ASP A 132 16.52 -1.60 12.24
CA ASP A 132 16.58 -0.53 13.23
C ASP A 132 16.65 0.84 12.53
N MET A 133 15.60 1.64 12.71
CA MET A 133 15.51 3.02 12.19
C MET A 133 15.93 4.06 13.24
N GLY A 134 16.48 3.60 14.36
CA GLY A 134 16.90 4.40 15.50
C GLY A 134 15.75 4.77 16.44
N LYS A 135 16.12 5.24 17.64
CA LYS A 135 15.19 5.68 18.70
C LYS A 135 14.14 4.61 19.08
N GLY A 136 14.47 3.33 18.93
CA GLY A 136 13.58 2.22 19.25
C GLY A 136 12.50 1.93 18.21
N LEU A 137 12.53 2.60 17.04
CA LEU A 137 11.68 2.26 15.90
C LEU A 137 12.35 1.14 15.09
N THR A 138 11.64 0.04 14.89
CA THR A 138 12.04 -1.01 13.94
C THR A 138 11.02 -1.15 12.81
N LEU A 139 11.49 -1.48 11.62
CA LEU A 139 10.65 -1.78 10.45
C LEU A 139 10.94 -3.18 9.94
N THR A 140 9.91 -4.02 9.83
CA THR A 140 10.00 -5.33 9.17
C THR A 140 9.29 -5.26 7.82
N VAL A 141 10.00 -5.57 6.73
CA VAL A 141 9.40 -5.62 5.38
C VAL A 141 8.55 -6.89 5.24
N VAL A 142 7.28 -6.70 4.91
CA VAL A 142 6.26 -7.75 4.76
C VAL A 142 5.92 -7.97 3.28
N GLY A 143 6.16 -6.99 2.44
CA GLY A 143 5.94 -7.08 0.99
C GLY A 143 6.68 -5.97 0.22
N PRO A 144 6.83 -6.11 -1.10
CA PRO A 144 6.37 -7.24 -1.91
C PRO A 144 7.30 -8.47 -1.79
N MET A 145 6.84 -9.64 -2.23
CA MET A 145 7.66 -10.87 -2.26
C MET A 145 8.29 -11.05 -3.64
N LEU A 146 9.59 -11.35 -3.72
CA LEU A 146 10.32 -11.46 -5.00
C LEU A 146 9.73 -12.52 -5.96
N PRO A 147 9.34 -13.74 -5.53
CA PRO A 147 8.73 -14.72 -6.42
C PRO A 147 7.40 -14.25 -7.02
N GLU A 148 6.65 -13.45 -6.27
CA GLU A 148 5.38 -12.89 -6.72
C GLU A 148 5.59 -11.81 -7.79
N VAL A 149 6.51 -10.88 -7.55
CA VAL A 149 6.91 -9.87 -8.54
C VAL A 149 7.27 -10.55 -9.87
N LYS A 150 8.08 -11.62 -9.82
CA LYS A 150 8.47 -12.40 -11.02
C LYS A 150 7.31 -13.14 -11.68
N LYS A 151 6.39 -13.68 -10.90
CA LYS A 151 5.20 -14.38 -11.41
C LYS A 151 4.29 -13.40 -12.16
N LEU A 152 4.03 -12.23 -11.57
CA LEU A 152 3.21 -11.20 -12.19
C LEU A 152 3.81 -10.69 -13.49
N GLN A 153 5.13 -10.50 -13.52
CA GLN A 153 5.85 -10.17 -14.77
C GLN A 153 5.63 -11.23 -15.85
N THR A 154 5.70 -12.51 -15.48
CA THR A 154 5.52 -13.63 -16.42
C THR A 154 4.09 -13.70 -16.93
N GLU A 155 3.10 -13.54 -16.04
CA GLU A 155 1.68 -13.52 -16.39
C GLU A 155 1.34 -12.33 -17.29
N HIS A 156 1.88 -11.16 -16.97
CA HIS A 156 1.75 -9.95 -17.76
C HIS A 156 2.34 -10.12 -19.17
N ARG A 157 3.57 -10.64 -19.29
CA ARG A 157 4.21 -10.94 -20.58
C ARG A 157 3.41 -11.98 -21.38
N ALA A 158 2.94 -13.04 -20.73
CA ALA A 158 2.14 -14.07 -21.38
C ALA A 158 0.78 -13.53 -21.85
N TRP A 159 0.20 -12.58 -21.13
CA TRP A 159 -1.03 -11.89 -21.51
C TRP A 159 -0.79 -10.98 -22.72
N LEU A 160 0.27 -10.17 -22.71
CA LEU A 160 0.68 -9.32 -23.84
C LEU A 160 0.88 -10.13 -25.13
N ASN A 161 1.58 -11.26 -25.03
CA ASN A 161 1.82 -12.14 -26.17
C ASN A 161 0.55 -12.78 -26.75
N LYS A 162 -0.51 -12.90 -25.96
CA LYS A 162 -1.79 -13.52 -26.37
C LYS A 162 -2.81 -12.52 -26.90
N HIS A 163 -2.62 -11.22 -26.63
CA HIS A 163 -3.56 -10.17 -27.02
C HIS A 163 -2.82 -9.04 -27.77
N PRO A 164 -2.12 -9.33 -28.88
CA PRO A 164 -1.36 -8.33 -29.63
C PRO A 164 -2.27 -7.23 -30.24
N ASP A 165 -3.52 -7.53 -30.50
CA ASP A 165 -4.57 -6.65 -31.04
C ASP A 165 -5.13 -5.68 -29.99
N VAL A 166 -5.06 -6.05 -28.71
CA VAL A 166 -5.47 -5.21 -27.59
C VAL A 166 -4.43 -4.13 -27.29
N VAL A 167 -3.15 -4.47 -27.47
CA VAL A 167 -2.02 -3.51 -27.44
C VAL A 167 -2.07 -2.54 -28.62
N GLU A 168 -2.82 -2.81 -29.68
CA GLU A 168 -2.98 -1.86 -30.80
C GLU A 168 -4.13 -0.85 -30.55
N ARG A 169 -5.02 -1.12 -29.58
CA ARG A 169 -6.28 -0.38 -29.36
C ARG A 169 -6.40 0.39 -28.05
N ALA A 170 -5.39 0.33 -27.17
CA ALA A 170 -5.45 1.01 -25.88
C ALA A 170 -5.36 2.55 -26.01
N THR A 171 -6.22 3.30 -25.33
CA THR A 171 -6.19 4.78 -25.32
C THR A 171 -6.41 5.36 -23.92
N ALA A 172 -5.94 6.59 -23.65
CA ALA A 172 -5.90 7.14 -22.28
C ALA A 172 -7.27 7.42 -21.64
N SER A 173 -8.38 7.43 -22.37
CA SER A 173 -9.70 7.53 -21.74
C SER A 173 -10.09 6.26 -20.97
N VAL A 174 -9.41 5.14 -21.22
CA VAL A 174 -9.46 3.91 -20.39
C VAL A 174 -8.84 4.16 -19.00
N LEU A 175 -7.80 5.01 -18.92
CA LEU A 175 -7.03 5.26 -17.70
C LEU A 175 -7.81 6.09 -16.66
N ALA A 176 -8.54 7.12 -17.12
CA ALA A 176 -9.20 8.07 -16.22
C ALA A 176 -10.47 7.54 -15.53
N LYS A 177 -11.05 6.42 -15.99
CA LYS A 177 -12.25 5.79 -15.38
C LYS A 177 -11.97 4.54 -14.56
N TYR A 178 -10.76 3.99 -14.66
CA TYR A 178 -10.39 2.71 -14.03
C TYR A 178 -9.10 2.80 -13.19
N SER A 179 -8.57 4.02 -12.97
CA SER A 179 -7.37 4.25 -12.14
C SER A 179 -7.49 3.61 -10.75
N ASP A 180 -8.71 3.51 -10.22
CA ASP A 180 -9.00 3.02 -8.86
C ASP A 180 -9.18 1.49 -8.75
N ARG A 181 -9.03 0.74 -9.87
CA ARG A 181 -9.23 -0.72 -9.90
C ARG A 181 -8.06 -1.50 -10.48
N SER A 182 -6.92 -0.85 -10.60
CA SER A 182 -5.79 -1.47 -11.26
C SER A 182 -5.20 -2.60 -10.39
N LYS A 183 -4.96 -3.78 -10.97
CA LYS A 183 -4.19 -4.88 -10.34
C LYS A 183 -2.71 -4.58 -10.02
N PRO A 184 -2.02 -3.48 -10.42
CA PRO A 184 -0.60 -3.31 -10.15
C PRO A 184 -0.17 -2.75 -8.78
N ASN A 185 -0.99 -2.73 -7.74
CA ASN A 185 -0.49 -2.45 -6.37
C ASN A 185 0.22 -3.65 -5.69
N LEU A 186 0.63 -4.62 -6.50
CA LEU A 186 1.27 -5.88 -6.08
C LEU A 186 2.80 -5.76 -5.85
N SER A 187 3.39 -4.58 -6.07
CA SER A 187 4.76 -4.24 -5.67
C SER A 187 4.82 -3.30 -4.46
N SER A 188 3.68 -3.05 -3.81
CA SER A 188 3.60 -2.18 -2.63
C SER A 188 4.59 -2.62 -1.56
N ILE A 189 5.46 -1.71 -1.13
CA ILE A 189 6.30 -1.90 0.04
C ILE A 189 5.37 -1.89 1.26
N VAL A 190 5.21 -3.05 1.88
CA VAL A 190 4.45 -3.24 3.12
C VAL A 190 5.46 -3.36 4.26
N VAL A 191 5.26 -2.61 5.34
CA VAL A 191 6.12 -2.70 6.53
C VAL A 191 5.30 -2.80 7.80
N LEU A 192 5.73 -3.65 8.72
CA LEU A 192 5.32 -3.57 10.12
C LEU A 192 6.30 -2.64 10.85
N ALA A 193 5.79 -1.55 11.40
CA ALA A 193 6.54 -0.65 12.26
C ALA A 193 6.29 -1.00 13.72
N GLU A 194 7.35 -1.12 14.52
CA GLU A 194 7.28 -1.31 15.97
C GLU A 194 8.03 -0.21 16.71
N VAL A 195 7.41 0.36 17.75
CA VAL A 195 8.06 1.30 18.68
C VAL A 195 7.46 1.15 20.07
N ASP A 196 8.30 1.02 21.09
CA ASP A 196 7.89 0.87 22.50
C ASP A 196 6.82 -0.24 22.73
N GLY A 197 6.94 -1.36 22.01
CA GLY A 197 6.00 -2.49 22.08
C GLY A 197 4.64 -2.23 21.41
N LYS A 198 4.48 -1.12 20.70
CA LYS A 198 3.32 -0.82 19.85
C LYS A 198 3.65 -1.10 18.40
N THR A 199 2.68 -1.60 17.65
CA THR A 199 2.86 -1.93 16.24
C THR A 199 1.86 -1.20 15.35
N ILE A 200 2.29 -0.84 14.14
CA ILE A 200 1.44 -0.31 13.06
C ILE A 200 1.84 -1.02 11.78
N LEU A 201 0.87 -1.57 11.05
CA LEU A 201 1.08 -2.15 9.74
C LEU A 201 0.81 -1.10 8.66
N LEU A 202 1.84 -0.70 7.93
CA LEU A 202 1.76 0.21 6.80
C LEU A 202 1.61 -0.62 5.52
N THR A 203 0.39 -0.68 5.00
CA THR A 203 0.01 -1.60 3.92
C THR A 203 0.30 -1.07 2.52
N GLY A 204 0.45 0.26 2.38
CA GLY A 204 0.26 0.89 1.08
C GLY A 204 -1.03 0.36 0.45
N ASP A 205 -0.93 -0.01 -0.82
CA ASP A 205 -2.07 -0.52 -1.59
C ASP A 205 -1.98 -2.04 -1.82
N ALA A 206 -1.20 -2.74 -0.99
CA ALA A 206 -1.09 -4.18 -1.08
C ALA A 206 -2.43 -4.87 -0.83
N ARG A 207 -2.73 -5.91 -1.62
CA ARG A 207 -3.92 -6.74 -1.44
C ARG A 207 -3.83 -7.53 -0.12
N GLY A 208 -4.94 -7.62 0.62
CA GLY A 208 -4.97 -8.22 1.96
C GLY A 208 -4.44 -9.67 2.05
N ASP A 209 -4.72 -10.51 1.06
CA ASP A 209 -4.17 -11.88 0.99
C ASP A 209 -2.64 -11.90 0.82
N LYS A 210 -2.07 -10.88 0.16
CA LYS A 210 -0.61 -10.72 -0.03
C LYS A 210 0.06 -10.23 1.23
N ILE A 211 -0.59 -9.31 1.93
CA ILE A 211 -0.17 -8.88 3.27
C ILE A 211 -0.12 -10.10 4.20
N LEU A 212 -1.17 -10.91 4.25
CA LEU A 212 -1.19 -12.13 5.07
C LEU A 212 -0.08 -13.12 4.69
N THR A 213 0.08 -13.40 3.38
CA THR A 213 1.14 -14.28 2.89
C THR A 213 2.53 -13.76 3.29
N GLY A 214 2.74 -12.44 3.19
CA GLY A 214 3.97 -11.78 3.59
C GLY A 214 4.22 -11.87 5.09
N LEU A 215 3.19 -11.64 5.92
CA LEU A 215 3.28 -11.75 7.39
C LEU A 215 3.63 -13.18 7.82
N GLU A 216 3.06 -14.18 7.15
CA GLU A 216 3.41 -15.59 7.36
C GLU A 216 4.85 -15.87 6.96
N LEU A 217 5.28 -15.36 5.80
CA LEU A 217 6.63 -15.55 5.27
C LEU A 217 7.69 -15.01 6.24
N VAL A 218 7.48 -13.83 6.80
CA VAL A 218 8.42 -13.20 7.74
C VAL A 218 8.25 -13.69 9.18
N GLY A 219 7.31 -14.59 9.44
CA GLY A 219 7.10 -15.22 10.75
C GLY A 219 6.38 -14.33 11.78
N LEU A 220 5.72 -13.25 11.34
CA LEU A 220 4.95 -12.36 12.21
C LEU A 220 3.56 -12.93 12.55
N VAL A 221 3.02 -13.81 11.72
CA VAL A 221 1.79 -14.56 12.00
C VAL A 221 1.99 -16.05 11.73
N PRO A 222 1.31 -16.96 12.48
CA PRO A 222 1.34 -18.39 12.17
C PRO A 222 0.78 -18.68 10.78
N LYS A 223 1.29 -19.73 10.13
CA LYS A 223 0.77 -20.18 8.84
C LYS A 223 -0.74 -20.50 8.93
N GLY A 224 -1.54 -19.90 8.05
CA GLY A 224 -2.99 -20.03 8.03
C GLY A 224 -3.72 -19.18 9.07
N ALA A 225 -3.01 -18.25 9.74
CA ALA A 225 -3.64 -17.31 10.65
C ALA A 225 -4.39 -16.21 9.88
N SER A 226 -5.55 -15.81 10.41
CA SER A 226 -6.25 -14.62 9.95
C SER A 226 -5.81 -13.42 10.77
N LEU A 227 -5.20 -12.42 10.15
CA LEU A 227 -5.04 -11.09 10.75
C LEU A 227 -6.24 -10.23 10.32
N ARG A 228 -7.12 -9.88 11.27
CA ARG A 228 -8.25 -9.00 11.02
C ARG A 228 -7.80 -7.56 11.22
N VAL A 229 -7.62 -6.83 10.12
CA VAL A 229 -7.15 -5.43 10.12
C VAL A 229 -8.36 -4.49 10.01
N ASN A 230 -9.25 -4.56 11.00
CA ASN A 230 -10.31 -3.55 11.18
C ASN A 230 -9.90 -2.60 12.30
N PRO A 231 -10.35 -1.33 12.28
CA PRO A 231 -9.96 -0.39 13.32
C PRO A 231 -10.33 -0.96 14.69
N GLU A 232 -9.32 -1.06 15.56
CA GLU A 232 -9.56 -1.46 16.93
C GLU A 232 -10.43 -0.41 17.62
N ARG A 233 -11.06 -0.76 18.75
CA ARG A 233 -11.75 0.22 19.59
C ARG A 233 -10.89 1.45 19.87
N ALA A 234 -9.61 1.25 20.17
CA ALA A 234 -8.65 2.32 20.39
C ALA A 234 -8.47 3.23 19.15
N THR A 235 -8.56 2.67 17.94
CA THR A 235 -8.51 3.45 16.70
C THR A 235 -9.74 4.34 16.55
N LEU A 236 -10.94 3.83 16.85
CA LEU A 236 -12.16 4.65 16.80
C LEU A 236 -12.19 5.69 17.92
N GLU A 237 -11.70 5.35 19.11
CA GLU A 237 -11.52 6.29 20.23
C GLU A 237 -10.57 7.43 19.83
N LEU A 238 -9.41 7.09 19.25
CA LEU A 238 -8.44 8.08 18.77
C LEU A 238 -9.02 8.96 17.66
N LEU A 239 -9.74 8.37 16.71
CA LEU A 239 -10.39 9.13 15.63
C LEU A 239 -11.42 10.09 16.19
N ALA A 240 -12.29 9.62 17.10
CA ALA A 240 -13.30 10.44 17.76
C ALA A 240 -12.69 11.61 18.54
N GLU A 241 -11.59 11.36 19.26
CA GLU A 241 -10.88 12.41 20.00
C GLU A 241 -10.20 13.42 19.05
N ALA A 242 -9.47 12.93 18.04
CA ALA A 242 -8.67 13.77 17.15
C ALA A 242 -9.51 14.58 16.15
N ARG A 243 -10.69 14.08 15.79
CA ARG A 243 -11.58 14.66 14.77
C ARG A 243 -12.91 15.10 15.36
N ALA A 244 -12.97 15.38 16.66
CA ALA A 244 -14.17 15.82 17.33
C ALA A 244 -14.77 17.05 16.64
N GLY A 245 -15.96 16.89 16.04
CA GLY A 245 -16.67 17.96 15.34
C GLY A 245 -16.36 18.12 13.85
N ASP A 246 -15.39 17.39 13.29
CA ASP A 246 -15.17 17.33 11.84
C ASP A 246 -16.30 16.53 11.16
N ASP A 247 -16.54 16.78 9.87
CA ASP A 247 -17.48 16.00 9.05
C ASP A 247 -16.74 14.83 8.40
N TYR A 248 -17.07 13.60 8.81
CA TYR A 248 -16.48 12.39 8.25
C TYR A 248 -17.41 11.18 8.43
N THR A 249 -17.25 10.20 7.54
CA THR A 249 -17.95 8.91 7.57
C THR A 249 -16.93 7.78 7.75
N ILE A 250 -17.25 6.81 8.60
CA ILE A 250 -16.44 5.62 8.84
C ILE A 250 -17.10 4.45 8.12
N HIS A 251 -16.41 3.86 7.16
CA HIS A 251 -16.88 2.66 6.47
C HIS A 251 -16.24 1.41 7.09
N LEU A 252 -17.05 0.50 7.63
CA LEU A 252 -16.58 -0.77 8.19
C LEU A 252 -16.98 -1.93 7.27
N THR A 253 -16.05 -2.83 7.02
CA THR A 253 -16.26 -4.00 6.15
C THR A 253 -16.97 -5.17 6.82
N TYR A 254 -17.10 -5.12 8.16
CA TYR A 254 -17.76 -6.15 8.94
C TYR A 254 -18.76 -5.51 9.92
N PRO A 255 -19.90 -6.16 10.19
CA PRO A 255 -20.82 -5.71 11.23
C PRO A 255 -20.14 -5.61 12.61
N VAL A 256 -20.51 -4.59 13.39
CA VAL A 256 -19.88 -4.30 14.70
C VAL A 256 -20.04 -5.45 15.70
N ASP A 257 -21.20 -6.10 15.70
CA ASP A 257 -21.49 -7.24 16.56
C ASP A 257 -20.67 -8.48 16.18
N GLU A 258 -20.47 -8.74 14.89
CA GLU A 258 -19.58 -9.78 14.41
C GLU A 258 -18.11 -9.50 14.76
N ILE A 259 -17.68 -8.25 14.66
CA ILE A 259 -16.33 -7.81 15.09
C ILE A 259 -16.13 -8.13 16.57
N ASP A 260 -17.08 -7.79 17.44
CA ASP A 260 -16.96 -8.03 18.89
C ASP A 260 -16.97 -9.53 19.24
N VAL A 261 -17.77 -10.34 18.54
CA VAL A 261 -17.77 -11.81 18.69
C VAL A 261 -16.42 -12.40 18.32
N ALA A 262 -15.81 -11.94 17.23
CA ALA A 262 -14.50 -12.41 16.78
C ALA A 262 -13.36 -11.94 17.69
N ARG A 263 -13.43 -10.73 18.26
CA ARG A 263 -12.32 -10.13 19.05
C ARG A 263 -12.14 -10.75 20.42
N LYS A 264 -13.21 -11.23 21.05
CA LYS A 264 -13.12 -11.84 22.38
C LYS A 264 -12.14 -13.02 22.44
N PRO A 265 -12.25 -14.07 21.58
CA PRO A 265 -11.32 -15.19 21.62
C PRO A 265 -9.87 -14.76 21.31
N ASP A 266 -9.66 -13.82 20.37
CA ASP A 266 -8.32 -13.31 20.05
C ASP A 266 -7.68 -12.62 21.26
N TRP A 267 -8.45 -11.79 21.98
CA TRP A 267 -8.00 -11.16 23.22
C TRP A 267 -7.67 -12.17 24.32
N GLU A 268 -8.52 -13.18 24.49
CA GLU A 268 -8.32 -14.22 25.49
C GLU A 268 -7.10 -15.10 25.16
N SER A 269 -6.85 -15.40 23.87
CA SER A 269 -5.66 -16.13 23.41
C SER A 269 -4.39 -15.34 23.65
N ALA A 270 -4.33 -14.08 23.19
CA ALA A 270 -3.15 -13.25 23.36
C ALA A 270 -2.84 -12.99 24.85
N ARG A 271 -3.87 -12.89 25.70
CA ARG A 271 -3.70 -12.83 27.16
C ARG A 271 -3.11 -14.13 27.72
N ALA A 272 -3.50 -15.29 27.19
CA ALA A 272 -2.94 -16.58 27.62
C ALA A 272 -1.46 -16.67 27.26
N ASP A 273 -1.07 -16.22 26.07
CA ASP A 273 0.33 -16.15 25.63
C ASP A 273 1.15 -15.20 26.51
N GLU A 274 0.59 -14.05 26.89
CA GLU A 274 1.25 -13.12 27.82
C GLU A 274 1.43 -13.72 29.21
N LEU A 275 0.47 -14.50 29.70
CA LEU A 275 0.58 -15.23 30.97
C LEU A 275 1.67 -16.30 30.90
N ASP A 276 1.77 -17.02 29.79
CA ASP A 276 2.83 -18.01 29.57
C ASP A 276 4.21 -17.33 29.55
N LYS A 277 4.34 -16.22 28.82
CA LYS A 277 5.57 -15.39 28.82
C LYS A 277 5.89 -14.84 30.22
N GLN A 278 4.88 -14.43 31.00
CA GLN A 278 5.09 -13.94 32.36
C GLN A 278 5.64 -15.02 33.31
N SER A 279 5.38 -16.30 33.04
CA SER A 279 5.93 -17.41 33.84
C SER A 279 7.45 -17.50 33.76
N THR A 280 8.05 -17.05 32.65
CA THR A 280 9.50 -17.05 32.42
C THR A 280 10.13 -15.66 32.52
N ASN A 281 9.34 -14.60 32.30
CA ASN A 281 9.74 -13.20 32.44
C ASN A 281 8.76 -12.44 33.36
N PRO A 282 9.05 -12.31 34.68
CA PRO A 282 8.18 -11.63 35.62
C PRO A 282 7.89 -10.15 35.31
N ALA A 283 8.71 -9.50 34.47
CA ALA A 283 8.48 -8.12 34.04
C ALA A 283 7.46 -8.00 32.89
N GLN A 284 7.03 -9.12 32.29
CA GLN A 284 6.02 -9.14 31.24
C GLN A 284 4.70 -8.57 31.78
N THR A 285 4.20 -7.54 31.10
CA THR A 285 2.85 -7.00 31.33
C THR A 285 1.82 -7.95 30.71
N VAL A 286 0.71 -8.15 31.42
CA VAL A 286 -0.39 -9.01 30.97
C VAL A 286 -1.64 -8.15 30.85
N ARG A 287 -2.31 -8.23 29.72
CA ARG A 287 -3.55 -7.50 29.45
C ARG A 287 -4.66 -7.92 30.41
N ALA A 288 -5.59 -6.99 30.65
CA ALA A 288 -6.75 -7.24 31.48
C ALA A 288 -7.62 -8.37 30.90
N LYS A 289 -8.46 -8.99 31.73
CA LYS A 289 -9.48 -9.91 31.22
C LYS A 289 -10.44 -9.15 30.31
N TRP A 290 -10.91 -9.81 29.24
CA TRP A 290 -11.91 -9.24 28.36
C TRP A 290 -13.15 -8.80 29.15
N SER A 291 -13.69 -7.66 28.76
CA SER A 291 -14.90 -7.06 29.32
C SER A 291 -15.59 -6.30 28.21
N ALA A 292 -16.85 -6.64 27.91
CA ALA A 292 -17.60 -5.99 26.84
C ALA A 292 -17.62 -4.47 27.01
N ALA A 293 -17.89 -3.98 28.23
CA ALA A 293 -17.91 -2.54 28.53
C ALA A 293 -16.61 -1.81 28.16
N LYS A 294 -15.45 -2.47 28.32
CA LYS A 294 -14.13 -1.84 28.13
C LYS A 294 -13.51 -2.09 26.76
N HIS A 295 -13.86 -3.18 26.08
CA HIS A 295 -13.12 -3.64 24.91
C HIS A 295 -13.98 -3.74 23.66
N SER A 296 -15.30 -3.87 23.82
CA SER A 296 -16.20 -4.02 22.69
C SER A 296 -16.43 -2.68 21.99
N LEU A 297 -16.55 -2.74 20.66
CA LEU A 297 -16.97 -1.62 19.82
C LEU A 297 -18.42 -1.26 20.08
N THR A 298 -19.29 -2.26 20.26
CA THR A 298 -20.71 -2.05 20.57
C THR A 298 -20.90 -1.16 21.80
N ALA A 299 -20.16 -1.42 22.89
CA ALA A 299 -20.22 -0.59 24.09
C ALA A 299 -19.68 0.83 23.85
N PHE A 300 -18.57 0.95 23.11
CA PHE A 300 -18.01 2.24 22.75
C PHE A 300 -18.99 3.09 21.93
N LEU A 301 -19.62 2.52 20.89
CA LEU A 301 -20.57 3.24 20.04
C LEU A 301 -21.87 3.58 20.77
N ALA A 302 -22.31 2.75 21.70
CA ALA A 302 -23.45 3.07 22.56
C ALA A 302 -23.16 4.29 23.46
N ASP A 303 -21.91 4.44 23.91
CA ASP A 303 -21.47 5.58 24.73
C ASP A 303 -21.12 6.83 23.87
N ASN A 304 -20.93 6.67 22.55
CA ASN A 304 -20.50 7.71 21.60
C ASN A 304 -21.41 7.73 20.37
N PRO A 305 -22.68 8.19 20.52
CA PRO A 305 -23.67 8.15 19.46
C PRO A 305 -23.27 9.00 18.24
N ASP A 306 -22.52 10.08 18.45
CA ASP A 306 -21.97 10.93 17.39
C ASP A 306 -21.01 10.17 16.46
N VAL A 307 -20.24 9.22 17.00
CA VAL A 307 -19.38 8.32 16.22
C VAL A 307 -20.22 7.22 15.58
N SER A 308 -21.19 6.68 16.33
CA SER A 308 -22.10 5.64 15.83
C SER A 308 -22.88 6.09 14.59
N ASP A 309 -23.37 7.32 14.58
CA ASP A 309 -24.15 7.89 13.48
C ASP A 309 -23.31 8.09 12.20
N ARG A 310 -21.98 8.07 12.33
CA ARG A 310 -21.03 8.20 11.22
C ARG A 310 -20.61 6.84 10.64
N ILE A 311 -21.04 5.72 11.21
CA ILE A 311 -20.64 4.40 10.76
C ILE A 311 -21.58 3.88 9.66
N VAL A 312 -20.97 3.48 8.56
CA VAL A 312 -21.64 2.78 7.46
C VAL A 312 -21.01 1.39 7.33
N ILE A 313 -21.84 0.35 7.44
CA ILE A 313 -21.38 -1.03 7.17
C ILE A 313 -21.43 -1.26 5.66
N VAL A 314 -20.30 -1.69 5.10
CA VAL A 314 -20.20 -2.05 3.69
C VAL A 314 -20.98 -3.34 3.44
N GLU A 315 -21.81 -3.34 2.40
CA GLU A 315 -22.61 -4.51 2.03
C GLU A 315 -21.72 -5.58 1.37
N GLU A 316 -21.84 -6.82 1.86
CA GLU A 316 -21.07 -7.94 1.34
C GLU A 316 -21.48 -8.28 -0.10
N GLY A 317 -20.50 -8.41 -0.99
CA GLY A 317 -20.73 -8.80 -2.38
C GLY A 317 -21.28 -7.69 -3.28
N VAL A 318 -21.44 -6.47 -2.76
CA VAL A 318 -21.88 -5.30 -3.52
C VAL A 318 -20.72 -4.31 -3.67
N PRO A 319 -20.47 -3.76 -4.87
CA PRO A 319 -19.51 -2.68 -5.04
C PRO A 319 -19.86 -1.49 -4.14
N HIS A 320 -19.00 -1.20 -3.17
CA HIS A 320 -19.13 -0.04 -2.30
C HIS A 320 -18.53 1.19 -2.98
N THR A 321 -19.32 2.23 -3.18
CA THR A 321 -18.87 3.47 -3.81
C THR A 321 -18.91 4.59 -2.78
N ILE A 322 -17.78 5.28 -2.60
CA ILE A 322 -17.66 6.44 -1.72
C ILE A 322 -17.59 7.67 -2.62
N ASP A 323 -18.57 8.55 -2.50
CA ASP A 323 -18.54 9.85 -3.16
C ASP A 323 -17.70 10.81 -2.32
N LEU A 324 -16.51 11.14 -2.82
CA LEU A 324 -15.57 12.03 -2.14
C LEU A 324 -15.77 13.51 -2.49
N LEU A 325 -16.70 13.83 -3.41
CA LEU A 325 -16.86 15.18 -3.95
C LEU A 325 -18.01 15.97 -3.35
N GLY A 326 -19.02 15.29 -2.78
CA GLY A 326 -20.18 15.93 -2.15
C GLY A 326 -21.16 16.59 -3.13
#